data_AF-A0A0F8IPB6-F1
#
_entry.id   AF-A0A0F8IPB6-F1
#
_cell.length_a   1.000
_cell.length_b   1.000
_cell.length_c   1.000
_cell.angle_alpha   90.00
_cell.angle_beta   90.00
_cell.angle_gamma   90.00
#
_symmetry.space_group_name_H-M   'P 1'
#
loop_
_entity.id
_entity.type
_entity.pdbx_description
1 polymer ?
#
loop_
_entity_poly.entity_id
_entity_poly.type
_entity_poly.pdbx_seq_one_letter_code
_entity_poly.pdbx_strand_id
1 'polypeptide(L)' 'MEADPLFHRSENEHTEVQKMQCFIVEHYFDEVLDVYCGGSDVFNGKVKACADNVLTLDKNGKFTHIAIDKIIAVWRA' A
#
# COMPACT_ATOMS: atom_id res chain seq x y z
N MET A 1 -1.63 -13.44 -34.37
CA MET A 1 -1.02 -13.65 -33.05
C MET A 1 -1.88 -12.87 -32.08
N GLU A 2 -2.79 -13.54 -31.37
CA GLU A 2 -3.62 -12.86 -30.37
C GLU A 2 -2.75 -12.63 -29.12
N ALA A 3 -2.82 -11.43 -28.55
CA ALA A 3 -2.13 -11.12 -27.31
C ALA A 3 -2.73 -11.96 -26.17
N ASP A 4 -1.87 -12.55 -25.34
CA ASP A 4 -2.30 -13.32 -24.17
C ASP A 4 -3.10 -12.40 -23.22
N PRO A 5 -4.37 -12.70 -22.90
CA PRO A 5 -5.19 -11.91 -21.98
C PRO A 5 -4.57 -11.76 -20.57
N LEU A 6 -3.70 -12.69 -20.17
CA LEU A 6 -2.96 -12.61 -18.90
C LEU A 6 -1.87 -11.52 -18.93
N PHE A 7 -1.33 -11.22 -20.11
CA PHE A 7 -0.30 -10.20 -20.29
C PHE A 7 -0.84 -8.78 -20.04
N HIS A 8 -2.06 -8.51 -20.51
CA HIS A 8 -2.76 -7.25 -20.22
C HIS A 8 -3.17 -7.10 -18.75
N ARG A 9 -3.39 -8.21 -18.02
CA ARG A 9 -3.68 -8.16 -16.58
C ARG A 9 -2.44 -7.82 -15.76
N SER A 10 -1.27 -8.38 -16.07
CA SER A 10 -0.05 -8.08 -15.32
C SER A 10 0.44 -6.65 -15.50
N GLU A 11 0.26 -6.05 -16.69
CA GLU A 11 0.61 -4.63 -16.89
C GLU A 11 -0.28 -3.69 -16.09
N ASN A 12 -1.60 -3.98 -15.99
CA ASN A 12 -2.54 -3.16 -15.23
C ASN A 12 -2.32 -3.24 -13.70
N GLU A 13 -2.05 -4.43 -13.15
CA GLU A 13 -1.81 -4.60 -11.70
C GLU A 13 -0.58 -3.81 -11.22
N HIS A 14 0.48 -3.77 -12.04
CA HIS A 14 1.65 -2.96 -11.74
C HIS A 14 1.33 -1.46 -11.67
N THR A 15 0.38 -0.97 -12.47
CA THR A 15 0.01 0.45 -12.45
C THR A 15 -0.82 0.87 -11.24
N GLU A 16 -1.70 0.02 -10.73
CA GLU A 16 -2.55 0.36 -9.57
C GLU A 16 -1.75 0.39 -8.26
N VAL A 17 -0.82 -0.55 -8.09
CA VAL A 17 0.11 -0.55 -6.94
C VAL A 17 0.95 0.72 -6.91
N GLN A 18 1.47 1.14 -8.07
CA GLN A 18 2.25 2.37 -8.20
C GLN A 18 1.40 3.63 -7.91
N LYS A 19 0.16 3.69 -8.40
CA LYS A 19 -0.78 4.78 -8.10
C LYS A 19 -1.06 4.89 -6.60
N MET A 20 -1.33 3.76 -5.94
CA MET A 20 -1.55 3.73 -4.48
C MET A 20 -0.30 4.19 -3.72
N GLN A 21 0.89 3.76 -4.15
CA GLN A 21 2.15 4.23 -3.55
C GLN A 21 2.29 5.75 -3.64
N CYS A 22 2.12 6.33 -4.82
CA CYS A 22 2.18 7.78 -5.01
C CYS A 22 1.14 8.50 -4.16
N PHE A 23 -0.10 8.00 -4.13
CA PHE A 23 -1.17 8.56 -3.32
C PHE A 23 -0.83 8.61 -1.82
N ILE A 24 -0.29 7.52 -1.27
CA ILE A 24 0.13 7.48 0.14
C ILE A 24 1.25 8.47 0.42
N VAL A 25 2.26 8.55 -0.45
CA VAL A 25 3.38 9.50 -0.31
C VAL A 25 2.88 10.95 -0.37
N GLU A 26 2.01 11.27 -1.32
CA GLU A 26 1.54 12.64 -1.55
C GLU A 26 0.58 13.14 -0.46
N HIS A 27 -0.25 12.26 0.12
CA HIS A 27 -1.34 12.67 0.99
C HIS A 27 -1.23 12.21 2.44
N TYR A 28 -0.39 11.22 2.73
CA TYR A 28 -0.31 10.59 4.04
C TYR A 28 1.11 10.43 4.59
N PHE A 29 2.14 10.99 3.93
CA PHE A 29 3.47 10.98 4.51
C PHE A 29 3.48 11.69 5.88
N ASP A 30 4.08 11.05 6.88
CA ASP A 30 4.09 11.51 8.29
C ASP A 30 2.70 11.64 8.95
N GLU A 31 1.64 11.11 8.34
CA GLU A 31 0.31 10.98 8.95
C GLU A 31 0.15 9.65 9.70
N VAL A 32 -0.81 9.57 10.63
CA VAL A 32 -1.18 8.31 11.28
C VAL A 32 -2.33 7.67 10.51
N LEU A 33 -2.13 6.43 10.08
CA LEU A 33 -3.11 5.67 9.30
C LEU A 33 -3.54 4.41 10.02
N ASP A 34 -4.77 4.01 9.74
CA ASP A 34 -5.21 2.62 9.79
C ASP A 34 -5.16 2.02 8.38
N VAL A 35 -4.64 0.81 8.28
CA VAL A 35 -4.41 0.08 7.02
C VAL A 35 -5.03 -1.30 7.15
N TYR A 36 -6.00 -1.59 6.27
CA TYR A 36 -6.70 -2.86 6.24
C TYR A 36 -6.22 -3.72 5.07
N CYS A 37 -5.78 -4.95 5.36
CA CYS A 37 -5.25 -5.87 4.34
C CYS A 37 -6.17 -7.08 4.05
N GLY A 38 -7.41 -7.03 4.54
CA GLY A 38 -8.34 -8.15 4.48
C GLY A 38 -8.34 -9.02 5.74
N GLY A 39 -9.38 -9.83 5.91
CA GLY A 39 -9.54 -10.67 7.10
C GLY A 39 -9.74 -9.83 8.38
N SER A 40 -9.05 -10.21 9.46
CA SER A 40 -9.04 -9.51 10.75
C SER A 40 -7.88 -8.53 10.92
N ASP A 41 -6.99 -8.42 9.92
CA ASP A 41 -5.72 -7.72 10.07
C ASP A 41 -5.89 -6.23 9.76
N VAL A 42 -5.80 -5.42 10.82
CA VAL A 42 -5.74 -3.96 10.75
C VAL A 42 -4.42 -3.51 11.38
N PHE A 43 -3.61 -2.81 10.61
CA PHE A 43 -2.38 -2.19 11.07
C PHE A 43 -2.60 -0.71 11.31
N ASN A 44 -1.98 -0.16 12.36
CA ASN A 44 -2.09 1.25 12.71
C ASN A 44 -0.69 1.80 12.99
N GLY A 45 -0.41 3.02 12.53
CA GLY A 45 0.85 3.70 12.83
C GLY A 45 1.11 4.91 11.95
N LYS A 46 2.20 5.62 12.26
CA LYS A 46 2.66 6.79 11.50
C LYS A 46 3.38 6.34 10.24
N VAL A 47 3.04 6.89 9.08
CA VAL A 47 3.74 6.60 7.83
C VAL A 47 5.16 7.15 7.90
N LYS A 48 6.15 6.26 7.85
CA LYS A 48 7.58 6.64 7.85
C LYS A 48 8.24 6.52 6.49
N ALA A 49 7.79 5.58 5.67
CA ALA A 49 8.27 5.39 4.31
C ALA A 49 7.21 4.69 3.47
N CYS A 50 7.24 4.94 2.17
CA CYS A 50 6.40 4.25 1.19
C CYS A 50 7.15 4.24 -0.14
N ALA A 51 7.77 3.10 -0.47
CA ALA A 51 8.62 2.91 -1.64
C ALA A 51 8.70 1.42 -1.99
N ASP A 52 9.10 1.10 -3.23
CA ASP A 52 9.29 -0.27 -3.71
C ASP A 52 8.11 -1.21 -3.41
N ASN A 53 6.89 -0.69 -3.53
CA ASN A 53 5.62 -1.36 -3.23
C ASN A 53 5.45 -1.77 -1.75
N VAL A 54 6.15 -1.13 -0.82
CA VAL A 54 6.08 -1.38 0.62
C VAL A 54 5.75 -0.10 1.38
N LEU A 55 4.67 -0.14 2.17
CA LEU A 55 4.34 0.86 3.18
C LEU A 55 5.01 0.48 4.51
N THR A 56 5.69 1.44 5.13
CA THR A 56 6.25 1.30 6.48
C THR A 56 5.53 2.20 7.47
N LEU A 57 4.91 1.58 8.46
CA LEU A 57 4.29 2.25 9.60
C LEU A 57 5.20 2.15 10.83
N ASP A 58 5.27 3.21 11.63
CA ASP A 58 5.89 3.23 12.95
C ASP A 58 4.81 3.39 14.02
N LYS A 59 4.81 2.46 14.99
CA LYS A 59 4.01 2.55 16.20
C LYS A 59 4.92 2.39 17.41
N ASN A 60 5.23 3.50 18.07
CA ASN A 60 6.06 3.54 19.27
C ASN A 60 7.45 2.89 19.09
N GLY A 61 8.10 3.16 17.95
CA GLY A 61 9.43 2.62 17.62
C GLY A 61 9.39 1.19 17.08
N LYS A 62 8.20 0.60 16.89
CA LYS A 62 8.03 -0.70 16.22
C LYS A 62 7.58 -0.47 14.78
N PHE A 63 8.39 -0.93 13.84
CA PHE A 63 8.10 -0.83 12.41
C PHE A 63 7.27 -2.01 11.91
N THR A 64 6.23 -1.71 11.15
CA THR A 64 5.43 -2.69 10.41
C THR A 64 5.57 -2.41 8.92
N HIS A 65 5.92 -3.43 8.13
CA HIS A 65 6.08 -3.34 6.69
C HIS A 65 4.94 -4.08 5.99
N ILE A 66 4.23 -3.39 5.10
CA ILE A 66 3.00 -3.84 4.47
C ILE A 66 3.19 -3.75 2.97
N ALA A 67 2.99 -4.85 2.24
CA ALA A 67 3.00 -4.84 0.79
C ALA A 67 1.75 -4.11 0.28
N ILE A 68 1.94 -3.16 -0.66
CA ILE A 68 0.86 -2.28 -1.13
C ILE A 68 -0.23 -3.07 -1.86
N ASP A 69 0.11 -4.14 -2.57
CA ASP A 69 -0.84 -5.03 -3.26
C ASP A 69 -1.78 -5.79 -2.31
N LYS A 70 -1.48 -5.78 -0.99
CA LYS A 70 -2.33 -6.36 0.04
C LYS A 70 -3.27 -5.35 0.68
N ILE A 71 -3.07 -4.05 0.44
CA ILE A 71 -3.88 -2.99 1.05
C ILE A 71 -5.24 -2.93 0.34
N ILE A 72 -6.31 -3.13 1.11
CA ILE A 72 -7.70 -3.03 0.64
C ILE A 72 -8.28 -1.66 0.95
N ALA A 73 -7.94 -1.09 2.10
CA ALA A 73 -8.42 0.22 2.52
C ALA A 73 -7.41 0.93 3.45
N VAL A 74 -7.40 2.26 3.38
CA VAL A 74 -6.63 3.14 4.27
C VAL A 74 -7.50 4.32 4.71
N TRP A 75 -7.32 4.80 5.94
CA TRP A 75 -7.90 6.05 6.41
C TRP A 75 -6.99 6.72 7.45
N ARG A 76 -7.11 8.05 7.59
CA ARG A 76 -6.46 8.76 8.70
C ARG A 76 -7.15 8.35 10.01
N ALA A 77 -6.34 7.97 10.99
CA ALA A 77 -6.81 7.57 12.32
C ALA A 77 -7.00 8.78 13.25
#